data_AF-A0A6J2JLL7-F1
#
_entry.id   AF-A0A6J2JLL7-F1
#
_cell.length_a   1.000
_cell.length_b   1.000
_cell.length_c   1.000
_cell.angle_alpha   90.00
_cell.angle_beta   90.00
_cell.angle_gamma   90.00
#
_symmetry.space_group_name_H-M   'P 1'
#
loop_
_entity.id
_entity.type
_entity.pdbx_description
1 polymer ?
#
loop_
_entity_poly.entity_id
_entity_poly.type
_entity_poly.pdbx_seq_one_letter_code
_entity_poly.pdbx_strand_id
1 'polypeptide(L)'
;MGKGVLTERQLIVELLDLYKSLPCLWDPIHSQYNNKESREAAYELLREKYRELYEDASIDVVKKKIEHMRATYRREYRKVVASLVSGGKKHVPSLWYYDHLTFLNNVNKFPLRPLVTSTLQSDAMDDEDRTSSEDEEPSKKKTKLTSIYLEDFTDDVQTDTASIHSDQRARRESEAFGRTVGLQLGELRQVQRFLAEKLISDVIYLARMEHLTGETTVGTEN
;
A
#
# COMPACT_ATOMS: atom_id res chain seq x y z
N MET A 1 38.21 12.39 -23.28
CA MET A 1 37.49 12.71 -22.02
C MET A 1 37.30 11.41 -21.26
N GLY A 2 38.01 11.20 -20.16
CA GLY A 2 37.91 9.97 -19.38
C GLY A 2 36.54 9.90 -18.69
N LYS A 3 35.73 8.91 -19.03
CA LYS A 3 34.56 8.57 -18.21
C LYS A 3 35.12 8.16 -16.85
N GLY A 4 34.88 8.99 -15.83
CA GLY A 4 35.18 8.61 -14.44
C GLY A 4 34.49 7.29 -14.13
N VAL A 5 35.17 6.42 -13.38
CA VAL A 5 34.61 5.11 -13.00
C VAL A 5 33.30 5.35 -12.25
N LEU A 6 32.18 4.98 -12.86
CA LEU A 6 30.86 5.10 -12.26
C LEU A 6 30.78 4.12 -11.10
N THR A 7 30.56 4.62 -9.89
CA THR A 7 30.37 3.75 -8.72
C THR A 7 28.95 3.21 -8.67
N GLU A 8 28.74 2.05 -8.05
CA GLU A 8 27.39 1.50 -7.84
C GLU A 8 26.48 2.51 -7.12
N ARG A 9 27.03 3.24 -6.13
CA ARG A 9 26.25 4.25 -5.41
C ARG A 9 25.75 5.37 -6.32
N GLN A 10 26.61 5.90 -7.19
CA GLN A 10 26.24 6.96 -8.14
C GLN A 10 25.22 6.45 -9.15
N LEU A 11 25.45 5.26 -9.72
CA LEU A 11 24.50 4.61 -10.62
C LEU A 11 23.11 4.52 -10.00
N ILE A 12 23.03 4.06 -8.75
CA ILE A 12 21.76 3.87 -8.06
C ILE A 12 21.05 5.21 -7.79
N VAL A 13 21.79 6.26 -7.43
CA VAL A 13 21.23 7.62 -7.31
C VAL A 13 20.62 8.07 -8.63
N GLU A 14 21.39 7.99 -9.71
CA GLU A 14 20.94 8.43 -11.03
C GLU A 14 19.78 7.59 -11.57
N LEU A 15 19.77 6.29 -11.28
CA LEU A 15 18.66 5.38 -11.60
C LEU A 15 17.38 5.78 -10.86
N LEU A 16 17.48 6.11 -9.57
CA LEU A 16 16.32 6.54 -8.77
C LEU A 16 15.80 7.92 -9.19
N ASP A 17 16.68 8.84 -9.54
CA ASP A 17 16.30 10.16 -10.03
C ASP A 17 15.63 10.06 -11.41
N LEU A 18 16.12 9.19 -12.29
CA LEU A 18 15.45 8.86 -13.54
C LEU A 18 14.09 8.22 -13.27
N TYR A 19 14.00 7.25 -12.35
CA TYR A 19 12.73 6.63 -11.96
C TYR A 19 11.72 7.65 -11.46
N LYS A 20 12.15 8.62 -10.64
CA LYS A 20 11.33 9.73 -10.17
C LYS A 20 10.77 10.57 -11.31
N SER A 21 11.53 10.79 -12.39
CA SER A 21 11.04 11.51 -13.58
C SER A 21 10.08 10.73 -14.48
N LEU A 22 9.82 9.44 -14.19
CA LEU A 22 8.98 8.56 -14.99
C LEU A 22 7.65 8.21 -14.27
N PRO A 23 6.72 9.17 -14.11
CA PRO A 23 5.48 8.98 -13.35
C PRO A 23 4.57 7.86 -13.88
N CYS A 24 4.66 7.51 -15.17
CA CYS A 24 3.95 6.36 -15.73
C CYS A 24 4.31 5.03 -15.03
N LEU A 25 5.44 4.96 -14.31
CA LEU A 25 5.87 3.76 -13.59
C LEU A 25 5.39 3.73 -12.13
N TRP A 26 5.00 4.86 -11.55
CA TRP A 26 4.81 4.95 -10.11
C TRP A 26 3.63 5.79 -9.64
N ASP A 27 3.05 6.66 -10.47
CA ASP A 27 1.92 7.51 -10.09
C ASP A 27 0.61 6.98 -10.70
N PRO A 28 -0.31 6.41 -9.90
CA PRO A 28 -1.59 5.90 -10.39
C PRO A 28 -2.51 6.98 -11.00
N ILE A 29 -2.28 8.26 -10.68
CA ILE A 29 -3.08 9.39 -11.18
C ILE A 29 -2.58 9.82 -12.57
N HIS A 30 -1.32 9.53 -12.90
CA HIS A 30 -0.73 9.91 -14.17
C HIS A 30 -1.46 9.23 -15.34
N SER A 31 -1.78 9.99 -16.39
CA SER A 31 -2.57 9.51 -17.54
C SER A 31 -1.97 8.27 -18.19
N GLN A 32 -0.64 8.21 -18.28
CA GLN A 32 0.09 7.09 -18.89
C GLN A 32 0.38 5.93 -17.93
N TYR A 33 -0.13 5.94 -16.70
CA TYR A 33 0.16 4.90 -15.70
C TYR A 33 -0.28 3.50 -16.15
N ASN A 34 -1.40 3.41 -16.87
CA ASN A 34 -1.94 2.15 -17.40
C ASN A 34 -1.57 1.92 -18.88
N ASN A 35 -0.79 2.81 -19.49
CA ASN A 35 -0.37 2.67 -20.88
C ASN A 35 0.84 1.72 -20.97
N LYS A 36 0.63 0.54 -21.55
CA LYS A 36 1.66 -0.51 -21.66
C LYS A 36 2.93 -0.02 -22.37
N GLU A 37 2.78 0.60 -23.54
CA GLU A 37 3.89 1.07 -24.37
C GLU A 37 4.73 2.14 -23.64
N SER A 38 4.06 3.09 -22.99
CA SER A 38 4.73 4.16 -22.22
C SER A 38 5.53 3.60 -21.05
N ARG A 39 5.02 2.54 -20.40
CA ARG A 39 5.73 1.87 -19.30
C ARG A 39 6.90 1.06 -19.80
N GLU A 40 6.74 0.34 -20.92
CA GLU A 40 7.83 -0.43 -21.54
C GLU A 40 8.96 0.51 -21.97
N ALA A 41 8.65 1.62 -22.64
CA ALA A 41 9.64 2.65 -22.98
C ALA A 41 10.32 3.25 -21.74
N ALA A 42 9.58 3.50 -20.67
CA ALA A 42 10.16 4.02 -19.41
C ALA A 42 11.10 3.00 -18.73
N TYR A 43 10.75 1.71 -18.74
CA TYR A 43 11.64 0.67 -18.22
C TYR A 43 12.88 0.47 -19.10
N GLU A 44 12.76 0.71 -20.40
CA GLU A 44 13.89 0.68 -21.33
C GLU A 44 14.91 1.80 -21.01
N LEU A 45 14.44 3.00 -20.69
CA LEU A 45 15.31 4.10 -20.21
C LEU A 45 16.04 3.74 -18.92
N LEU A 46 15.34 3.12 -17.96
CA LEU A 46 15.97 2.64 -16.71
C LEU A 46 16.98 1.53 -16.97
N ARG A 47 16.71 0.64 -17.93
CA ARG A 47 17.63 -0.43 -18.35
C ARG A 47 18.91 0.15 -18.92
N GLU A 48 18.80 1.09 -19.86
CA GLU A 48 19.96 1.72 -20.46
C GLU A 48 20.84 2.38 -19.40
N LYS A 49 20.21 3.06 -18.43
CA LYS A 49 20.95 3.63 -17.31
C LYS A 49 21.66 2.58 -16.48
N TYR A 50 20.98 1.50 -16.13
CA TYR A 50 21.54 0.41 -15.32
C TYR A 50 22.69 -0.34 -16.02
N ARG A 51 22.67 -0.40 -17.36
CA ARG A 51 23.72 -1.02 -18.18
C ARG A 51 25.05 -0.28 -18.20
N GLU A 52 25.09 0.97 -17.73
CA GLU A 52 26.35 1.70 -17.55
C GLU A 52 27.33 0.99 -16.58
N LEU A 53 26.82 0.12 -15.69
CA LEU A 53 27.63 -0.73 -14.80
C LEU A 53 27.36 -2.23 -14.98
N TYR A 54 26.16 -2.60 -15.42
CA TYR A 54 25.74 -4.00 -15.60
C TYR A 54 25.32 -4.25 -17.05
N GLU A 55 26.29 -4.39 -17.95
CA GLU A 55 26.12 -4.42 -19.42
C GLU A 55 25.02 -5.38 -19.90
N ASP A 56 24.93 -6.58 -19.32
CA ASP A 56 23.97 -7.62 -19.70
C ASP A 56 22.61 -7.53 -18.96
N ALA A 57 22.33 -6.45 -18.24
CA ALA A 57 21.11 -6.34 -17.47
C ALA A 57 19.86 -6.39 -18.37
N SER A 58 18.91 -7.26 -18.00
CA SER A 58 17.58 -7.31 -18.61
C SER A 58 16.62 -6.34 -17.92
N ILE A 59 15.50 -6.04 -18.59
CA ILE A 59 14.41 -5.24 -18.01
C ILE A 59 13.92 -5.84 -16.68
N ASP A 60 13.84 -7.17 -16.59
CA ASP A 60 13.36 -7.85 -15.39
C ASP A 60 14.31 -7.70 -14.20
N VAL A 61 15.62 -7.65 -14.44
CA VAL A 61 16.61 -7.35 -13.40
C VAL A 61 16.39 -5.95 -12.85
N VAL A 62 16.15 -4.97 -13.72
CA VAL A 62 15.91 -3.58 -13.31
C VAL A 62 14.58 -3.44 -12.56
N LYS A 63 13.50 -4.07 -13.04
CA LYS A 63 12.22 -4.14 -12.33
C LYS A 63 12.39 -4.72 -10.93
N LYS A 64 13.09 -5.85 -10.81
CA LYS A 64 13.38 -6.49 -9.51
C LYS A 64 14.20 -5.57 -8.61
N LYS A 65 15.22 -4.89 -9.14
CA LYS A 65 16.04 -3.93 -8.37
C LYS A 65 15.19 -2.78 -7.83
N ILE A 66 14.37 -2.15 -8.67
CA ILE A 66 13.47 -1.06 -8.26
C ILE A 66 12.47 -1.56 -7.21
N GLU A 67 11.85 -2.73 -7.38
CA GLU A 67 10.92 -3.29 -6.38
C GLU A 67 11.60 -3.54 -5.03
N HIS A 68 12.82 -4.08 -5.01
CA HIS A 68 13.59 -4.27 -3.78
C HIS A 68 13.89 -2.94 -3.07
N MET A 69 14.25 -1.91 -3.83
CA MET A 69 14.50 -0.57 -3.29
C MET A 69 13.22 0.05 -2.72
N ARG A 70 12.09 -0.08 -3.42
CA ARG A 70 10.77 0.36 -2.95
C ARG A 70 10.34 -0.38 -1.68
N ALA A 71 10.55 -1.70 -1.61
CA ALA A 71 10.22 -2.50 -0.43
C ALA A 71 11.06 -2.08 0.79
N THR A 72 12.36 -1.84 0.58
CA THR A 72 13.27 -1.36 1.63
C THR A 72 12.89 0.04 2.10
N TYR A 73 12.63 0.94 1.17
CA TYR A 73 12.12 2.28 1.46
C TYR A 73 10.81 2.23 2.26
N ARG A 74 9.85 1.39 1.85
CA ARG A 74 8.55 1.24 2.53
C ARG A 74 8.72 0.80 3.98
N ARG A 75 9.62 -0.13 4.26
CA ARG A 75 9.94 -0.56 5.64
C ARG A 75 10.52 0.59 6.46
N GLU A 76 11.46 1.34 5.88
CA GLU A 76 12.09 2.46 6.57
C GLU A 76 11.10 3.61 6.81
N TYR A 77 10.26 3.93 5.82
CA TYR A 77 9.19 4.91 5.92
C TYR A 77 8.21 4.58 7.06
N ARG A 78 7.83 3.29 7.22
CA ARG A 78 6.97 2.88 8.35
C ARG A 78 7.59 3.18 9.70
N LYS A 79 8.90 2.99 9.87
CA LYS A 79 9.59 3.33 11.13
C LYS A 79 9.53 4.83 11.42
N VAL A 80 9.75 5.66 10.38
CA VAL A 80 9.60 7.11 10.47
C VAL A 80 8.18 7.48 10.91
N VAL A 81 7.16 6.98 10.21
CA VAL A 81 5.76 7.26 10.54
C VAL A 81 5.41 6.79 11.96
N ALA A 82 5.79 5.56 12.34
CA ALA A 82 5.52 5.03 13.67
C ALA A 82 6.13 5.91 14.78
N SER A 83 7.35 6.42 14.57
CA SER A 83 8.01 7.30 15.54
C SER A 83 7.34 8.68 15.69
N LEU A 84 6.65 9.17 14.65
CA LEU A 84 5.89 10.41 14.71
C LEU A 84 4.58 10.25 15.51
N VAL A 85 4.07 9.02 15.58
CA VAL A 85 2.79 8.70 16.22
C VAL A 85 2.98 8.35 17.69
N SER A 86 4.07 7.64 18.04
CA SER A 86 4.28 7.13 19.40
C SER A 86 4.71 8.19 20.42
N GLY A 87 4.86 9.46 20.03
CA GLY A 87 5.33 10.53 20.91
C GLY A 87 6.77 10.37 21.42
N GLY A 88 7.45 9.29 21.04
CA GLY A 88 8.82 8.99 21.42
C GLY A 88 9.87 9.69 20.56
N LYS A 89 11.13 9.26 20.67
CA LYS A 89 12.23 9.79 19.86
C LYS A 89 11.96 9.57 18.38
N LYS A 90 11.98 10.66 17.60
CA LYS A 90 11.84 10.63 16.13
C LYS A 90 12.89 9.71 15.50
N HIS A 91 12.44 8.77 14.68
CA HIS A 91 13.31 7.88 13.90
C HIS A 91 13.91 8.66 12.74
N VAL A 92 15.24 8.62 12.63
CA VAL A 92 16.00 9.16 11.50
C VAL A 92 16.30 8.00 10.55
N PRO A 93 15.91 8.08 9.27
CA PRO A 93 16.19 7.03 8.29
C PRO A 93 17.68 6.71 8.21
N SER A 94 18.04 5.43 8.29
CA SER A 94 19.42 4.99 8.04
C SER A 94 19.68 4.61 6.58
N LEU A 95 18.64 4.61 5.75
CA LEU A 95 18.69 4.23 4.35
C LEU A 95 19.33 5.36 3.53
N TRP A 96 20.52 5.13 2.97
CA TRP A 96 21.32 6.20 2.35
C TRP A 96 20.69 6.83 1.10
N TYR A 97 19.75 6.15 0.44
CA TYR A 97 18.98 6.68 -0.70
C TYR A 97 17.54 7.08 -0.33
N TYR A 98 17.25 7.21 0.97
CA TYR A 98 15.89 7.48 1.45
C TYR A 98 15.25 8.69 0.75
N ASP A 99 16.00 9.81 0.69
CA ASP A 99 15.51 11.07 0.14
C ASP A 99 15.10 10.98 -1.33
N HIS A 100 15.77 10.13 -2.12
CA HIS A 100 15.48 9.91 -3.53
C HIS A 100 14.14 9.23 -3.77
N LEU A 101 13.58 8.52 -2.77
CA LEU A 101 12.29 7.81 -2.87
C LEU A 101 11.14 8.49 -2.12
N THR A 102 11.38 9.65 -1.51
CA THR A 102 10.36 10.39 -0.73
C THR A 102 9.13 10.79 -1.54
N PHE A 103 9.27 10.96 -2.86
CA PHE A 103 8.14 11.25 -3.76
C PHE A 103 7.06 10.16 -3.74
N LEU A 104 7.42 8.92 -3.37
CA LEU A 104 6.47 7.81 -3.27
C LEU A 104 5.54 7.92 -2.05
N ASN A 105 5.78 8.85 -1.11
CA ASN A 105 4.93 9.01 0.08
C ASN A 105 3.48 9.32 -0.27
N ASN A 106 3.27 10.10 -1.33
CA ASN A 106 1.94 10.50 -1.78
C ASN A 106 1.20 9.38 -2.51
N VAL A 107 1.93 8.41 -3.06
CA VAL A 107 1.38 7.23 -3.75
C VAL A 107 1.14 6.07 -2.81
N ASN A 108 2.01 5.89 -1.81
CA ASN A 108 1.91 4.82 -0.82
C ASN A 108 0.76 5.03 0.19
N LYS A 109 -0.25 5.86 -0.14
CA LYS A 109 -1.52 6.06 0.60
C LYS A 109 -2.43 4.82 0.63
N PHE A 110 -1.91 3.63 0.31
CA PHE A 110 -2.62 2.38 0.48
C PHE A 110 -2.58 1.96 1.95
N PRO A 111 -3.70 1.48 2.53
CA PRO A 111 -3.71 0.95 3.89
C PRO A 111 -2.62 -0.11 4.00
N LEU A 112 -1.84 -0.04 5.08
CA LEU A 112 -0.71 -0.90 5.38
C LEU A 112 -1.10 -2.38 5.25
N ARG A 113 -0.96 -2.99 4.06
CA ARG A 113 -0.99 -4.45 3.96
C ARG A 113 0.27 -4.99 4.64
N PRO A 114 0.14 -5.94 5.59
CA PRO A 114 1.27 -6.69 6.11
C PRO A 114 1.96 -7.37 4.93
N LEU A 115 3.27 -7.18 4.83
CA LEU A 115 4.10 -8.01 3.96
C LEU A 115 4.18 -9.37 4.65
N VAL A 116 3.29 -10.29 4.29
CA VAL A 116 3.47 -11.71 4.62
C VAL A 116 4.70 -12.18 3.86
N THR A 117 5.84 -12.09 4.54
CA THR A 117 7.06 -12.77 4.14
C THR A 117 6.94 -14.16 4.73
N SER A 118 6.19 -15.04 4.06
CA SER A 118 6.41 -16.46 4.25
C SER A 118 7.76 -16.75 3.63
N THR A 119 8.69 -17.21 4.47
CA THR A 119 9.76 -18.19 4.19
C THR A 119 11.01 -17.88 5.02
N LEU A 120 11.11 -18.58 6.15
CA LEU A 120 12.35 -19.18 6.69
C LEU A 120 11.96 -20.66 6.89
N GLN A 121 12.25 -21.53 5.92
CA GLN A 121 13.45 -22.34 5.74
C GLN A 121 13.36 -23.72 6.41
N SER A 122 13.27 -24.77 5.60
CA SER A 122 13.87 -26.09 5.85
C SER A 122 14.03 -26.84 4.53
N ASP A 123 15.24 -27.36 4.32
CA ASP A 123 15.69 -28.19 3.20
C ASP A 123 14.91 -29.51 3.07
N ALA A 124 14.63 -29.93 1.83
CA ALA A 124 14.80 -31.30 1.33
C ALA A 124 14.33 -31.39 -0.13
N MET A 125 15.07 -32.18 -0.91
CA MET A 125 14.89 -32.46 -2.34
C MET A 125 13.63 -33.31 -2.60
N ASP A 126 12.92 -33.08 -3.69
CA ASP A 126 12.72 -34.10 -4.74
C ASP A 126 12.11 -33.49 -6.02
N ASP A 127 12.35 -34.24 -7.08
CA ASP A 127 12.17 -34.01 -8.51
C ASP A 127 10.71 -34.06 -9.01
N GLU A 128 10.58 -33.78 -10.31
CA GLU A 128 9.57 -34.22 -11.28
C GLU A 128 8.62 -33.20 -11.93
N ASP A 129 8.61 -33.44 -13.24
CA ASP A 129 8.10 -32.75 -14.41
C ASP A 129 6.56 -32.69 -14.48
N ARG A 130 6.01 -31.66 -15.14
CA ARG A 130 5.15 -31.81 -16.33
C ARG A 130 4.52 -30.50 -16.79
N THR A 131 4.76 -30.25 -18.07
CA THR A 131 4.09 -29.33 -18.99
C THR A 131 2.59 -29.64 -19.17
N SER A 132 1.74 -28.60 -19.27
CA SER A 132 1.01 -28.25 -20.51
C SER A 132 0.02 -27.09 -20.30
N SER A 133 -0.11 -26.31 -21.36
CA SER A 133 -1.03 -25.20 -21.65
C SER A 133 -2.53 -25.54 -21.53
N GLU A 134 -3.36 -24.54 -21.22
CA GLU A 134 -4.33 -23.90 -22.15
C GLU A 134 -5.23 -22.89 -21.42
N ASP A 135 -5.77 -21.98 -22.23
CA ASP A 135 -6.39 -20.69 -21.94
C ASP A 135 -7.61 -20.69 -21.00
N GLU A 136 -7.83 -19.56 -20.30
CA GLU A 136 -9.14 -18.94 -20.04
C GLU A 136 -8.94 -17.57 -19.35
N GLU A 137 -9.43 -16.50 -19.96
CA GLU A 137 -9.57 -15.13 -19.39
C GLU A 137 -11.08 -14.79 -19.34
N PRO A 138 -11.58 -13.83 -18.55
CA PRO A 138 -11.21 -13.39 -17.21
C PRO A 138 -12.44 -13.41 -16.27
N SER A 139 -12.35 -14.04 -15.09
CA SER A 139 -13.41 -13.95 -14.07
C SER A 139 -12.98 -13.08 -12.89
N LYS A 140 -13.77 -12.02 -12.66
CA LYS A 140 -13.67 -11.03 -11.58
C LYS A 140 -13.62 -11.72 -10.20
N LYS A 141 -12.43 -11.92 -9.63
CA LYS A 141 -12.28 -12.47 -8.27
C LYS A 141 -12.23 -11.34 -7.24
N LYS A 142 -13.40 -11.11 -6.62
CA LYS A 142 -13.55 -10.41 -5.35
C LYS A 142 -12.51 -10.93 -4.35
N THR A 143 -11.78 -10.01 -3.73
CA THR A 143 -10.73 -10.34 -2.77
C THR A 143 -11.32 -11.07 -1.57
N LYS A 144 -10.80 -12.27 -1.28
CA LYS A 144 -11.09 -13.16 -0.14
C LYS A 144 -10.78 -12.57 1.26
N LEU A 145 -10.71 -11.24 1.41
CA LEU A 145 -10.55 -10.58 2.71
C LEU A 145 -11.87 -10.15 3.34
N THR A 146 -12.97 -10.15 2.57
CA THR A 146 -14.29 -9.77 3.10
C THR A 146 -15.02 -10.94 3.77
N SER A 147 -14.56 -12.19 3.60
CA SER A 147 -15.30 -13.38 4.07
C SER A 147 -14.99 -13.83 5.50
N ILE A 148 -14.20 -13.08 6.26
CA ILE A 148 -14.04 -13.31 7.72
C ILE A 148 -15.04 -12.44 8.51
N TYR A 149 -15.63 -11.40 7.89
CA TYR A 149 -16.47 -10.41 8.58
C TYR A 149 -17.92 -10.35 8.11
N LEU A 150 -18.39 -11.35 7.35
CA LEU A 150 -19.80 -11.50 7.03
C LEU A 150 -20.14 -12.98 7.18
N GLU A 151 -20.36 -13.39 8.42
CA GLU A 151 -21.08 -14.64 8.66
C GLU A 151 -22.54 -14.44 8.22
N ASP A 152 -23.00 -15.38 7.39
CA ASP A 152 -24.39 -15.57 7.03
C ASP A 152 -25.25 -15.59 8.30
N PHE A 153 -26.13 -14.59 8.44
CA PHE A 153 -27.42 -14.80 9.06
C PHE A 153 -28.42 -15.01 7.93
N THR A 154 -28.45 -16.22 7.39
CA THR A 154 -29.68 -16.76 6.83
C THR A 154 -30.53 -17.20 8.01
N ASP A 155 -31.44 -16.33 8.47
CA ASP A 155 -32.51 -16.76 9.37
C ASP A 155 -33.84 -16.68 8.63
N ASP A 156 -34.37 -17.87 8.39
CA ASP A 156 -35.73 -18.12 7.96
C ASP A 156 -36.64 -17.95 9.19
N VAL A 157 -37.22 -16.76 9.39
CA VAL A 157 -38.32 -16.56 10.36
C VAL A 157 -39.31 -15.51 9.83
N GLN A 158 -40.55 -15.93 9.68
CA GLN A 158 -41.73 -15.08 9.52
C GLN A 158 -41.85 -14.10 10.71
N THR A 159 -41.87 -12.77 10.48
CA THR A 159 -42.68 -11.75 11.21
C THR A 159 -42.30 -10.28 10.87
N ASP A 160 -43.33 -9.42 10.80
CA ASP A 160 -43.40 -7.94 10.79
C ASP A 160 -42.53 -7.07 9.84
N THR A 161 -43.20 -6.60 8.79
CA THR A 161 -42.70 -5.70 7.72
C THR A 161 -42.27 -4.30 8.18
N ALA A 162 -42.70 -3.83 9.36
CA ALA A 162 -42.31 -2.52 9.90
C ALA A 162 -40.87 -2.49 10.42
N SER A 163 -40.36 -3.61 10.96
CA SER A 163 -39.00 -3.73 11.48
C SER A 163 -37.95 -3.66 10.37
N ILE A 164 -38.22 -4.31 9.24
CA ILE A 164 -37.34 -4.37 8.06
C ILE A 164 -37.10 -2.97 7.45
N HIS A 165 -38.14 -2.13 7.38
CA HIS A 165 -37.99 -0.76 6.85
C HIS A 165 -37.14 0.13 7.76
N SER A 166 -37.20 -0.06 9.08
CA SER A 166 -36.39 0.70 10.05
C SER A 166 -34.92 0.29 10.00
N ASP A 167 -34.63 -1.01 9.90
CA ASP A 167 -33.26 -1.54 9.83
C ASP A 167 -32.59 -1.21 8.48
N GLN A 168 -33.33 -1.32 7.38
CA GLN A 168 -32.82 -0.88 6.06
C GLN A 168 -32.53 0.61 6.01
N ARG A 169 -33.32 1.43 6.73
CA ARG A 169 -33.08 2.87 6.83
C ARG A 169 -31.83 3.17 7.64
N ALA A 170 -31.68 2.56 8.82
CA ALA A 170 -30.50 2.73 9.66
C ALA A 170 -29.20 2.29 8.96
N ARG A 171 -29.25 1.21 8.18
CA ARG A 171 -28.13 0.76 7.34
C ARG A 171 -27.77 1.81 6.28
N ARG A 172 -28.75 2.32 5.53
CA ARG A 172 -28.51 3.36 4.51
C ARG A 172 -27.96 4.65 5.10
N GLU A 173 -28.45 5.06 6.27
CA GLU A 173 -27.96 6.24 6.98
C GLU A 173 -26.52 6.05 7.45
N SER A 174 -26.19 4.87 7.99
CA SER A 174 -24.82 4.53 8.40
C SER A 174 -23.85 4.47 7.21
N GLU A 175 -24.28 3.93 6.08
CA GLU A 175 -23.49 3.92 4.84
C GLU A 175 -23.25 5.33 4.29
N ALA A 176 -24.29 6.18 4.29
CA ALA A 176 -24.18 7.57 3.84
C ALA A 176 -23.22 8.37 4.75
N PHE A 177 -23.32 8.17 6.07
CA PHE A 177 -22.41 8.77 7.03
C PHE A 177 -20.97 8.30 6.81
N GLY A 178 -20.75 6.98 6.67
CA GLY A 178 -19.43 6.41 6.41
C GLY A 178 -18.79 6.94 5.12
N ARG A 179 -19.57 7.14 4.06
CA ARG A 179 -19.09 7.79 2.82
C ARG A 179 -18.66 9.23 3.05
N THR A 180 -19.45 9.99 3.81
CA THR A 180 -19.16 11.39 4.12
C THR A 180 -17.87 11.53 4.93
N VAL A 181 -17.73 10.72 5.99
CA VAL A 181 -16.50 10.64 6.80
C VAL A 181 -15.30 10.26 5.92
N GLY A 182 -15.46 9.30 5.02
CA GLY A 182 -14.41 8.90 4.08
C GLY A 182 -13.95 10.03 3.15
N LEU A 183 -14.87 10.86 2.65
CA LEU A 183 -14.54 12.03 1.84
C LEU A 183 -13.75 13.07 2.66
N GLN A 184 -14.21 13.38 3.87
CA GLN A 184 -13.53 14.33 4.77
C GLN A 184 -12.11 13.85 5.13
N LEU A 185 -11.94 12.57 5.45
CA LEU A 185 -10.60 11.98 5.67
C LEU A 185 -9.71 12.08 4.43
N GLY A 186 -10.30 12.05 3.23
CA GLY A 186 -9.61 12.23 1.96
C GLY A 186 -9.00 13.62 1.76
N GLU A 187 -9.61 14.66 2.34
CA GLU A 187 -9.19 16.06 2.23
C GLU A 187 -8.09 16.44 3.24
N LEU A 188 -7.92 15.65 4.31
CA LEU A 188 -6.94 15.92 5.36
C LEU A 188 -5.49 15.67 4.91
N ARG A 189 -4.56 16.44 5.50
CA ARG A 189 -3.11 16.16 5.41
C ARG A 189 -2.79 14.82 6.06
N GLN A 190 -1.79 14.11 5.53
CA GLN A 190 -1.49 12.71 5.88
C GLN A 190 -1.40 12.43 7.39
N VAL A 191 -0.72 13.29 8.14
CA VAL A 191 -0.56 13.12 9.61
C VAL A 191 -1.90 13.28 10.31
N GLN A 192 -2.69 14.30 9.95
CA GLN A 192 -4.01 14.56 10.53
C GLN A 192 -5.01 13.45 10.19
N ARG A 193 -5.00 12.96 8.94
CA ARG A 193 -5.81 11.82 8.53
C ARG A 193 -5.49 10.57 9.34
N PHE A 194 -4.20 10.24 9.49
CA PHE A 194 -3.78 9.07 10.26
C PHE A 194 -4.23 9.15 11.72
N LEU A 195 -4.07 10.32 12.36
CA LEU A 195 -4.55 10.54 13.72
C LEU A 195 -6.07 10.40 13.81
N ALA A 196 -6.82 10.98 12.87
CA ALA A 196 -8.27 10.88 12.82
C ALA A 196 -8.75 9.42 12.63
N GLU A 197 -8.13 8.65 11.72
CA GLU A 197 -8.47 7.24 11.48
C GLU A 197 -8.23 6.39 12.74
N LYS A 198 -7.13 6.63 13.46
CA LYS A 198 -6.85 5.98 14.75
C LYS A 198 -7.95 6.30 15.77
N LEU A 199 -8.29 7.57 15.93
CA LEU A 199 -9.30 8.01 16.89
C LEU A 199 -10.69 7.44 16.58
N ILE A 200 -11.07 7.40 15.30
CA ILE A 200 -12.32 6.76 14.86
C ILE A 200 -12.31 5.27 15.22
N SER A 201 -11.18 4.58 15.02
CA SER A 201 -11.04 3.16 15.35
C SER A 201 -11.16 2.92 16.86
N ASP A 202 -10.54 3.77 17.67
CA ASP A 202 -10.61 3.71 19.13
C ASP A 202 -12.05 3.94 19.63
N VAL A 203 -12.77 4.90 19.05
CA VAL A 203 -14.19 5.14 19.37
C VAL A 203 -15.06 3.93 19.02
N ILE A 204 -14.85 3.32 17.84
CA ILE A 204 -15.60 2.11 17.44
C ILE A 204 -15.26 0.94 18.37
N TYR A 205 -14.01 0.81 18.79
CA TYR A 205 -13.60 -0.20 19.76
C TYR A 205 -14.31 -0.01 21.11
N LEU A 206 -14.30 1.21 21.66
CA LEU A 206 -15.00 1.51 22.91
C LEU A 206 -16.51 1.26 22.80
N ALA A 207 -17.12 1.60 21.66
CA ALA A 207 -18.53 1.32 21.41
C ALA A 207 -18.84 -0.19 21.44
N ARG A 208 -18.00 -1.01 20.82
CA ARG A 208 -18.15 -2.49 20.83
C ARG A 208 -17.97 -3.10 22.21
N MET A 209 -17.17 -2.45 23.06
CA MET A 209 -16.97 -2.85 24.45
C MET A 209 -18.05 -2.31 25.41
N GLU A 210 -19.09 -1.63 24.89
CA GLU A 210 -20.13 -0.97 25.69
C GLU A 210 -19.59 0.08 26.68
N HIS A 211 -18.40 0.62 26.41
CA HIS A 211 -17.74 1.63 27.24
C HIS A 211 -17.92 3.06 26.70
N LEU A 212 -18.64 3.22 25.59
CA LEU A 212 -18.90 4.53 25.00
C LEU A 212 -20.02 5.25 25.76
N THR A 213 -19.67 6.33 26.45
CA THR A 213 -20.60 7.17 27.22
C THR A 213 -20.69 8.58 26.63
N GLY A 214 -21.73 9.34 27.00
CA GLY A 214 -21.87 10.75 26.57
C GLY A 214 -20.77 11.68 27.10
N GLU A 215 -20.01 11.24 28.09
CA GLU A 215 -18.85 11.96 28.65
C GLU A 215 -17.52 11.54 28.00
N THR A 216 -17.55 10.55 27.09
CA THR A 216 -16.34 10.08 26.41
C THR A 216 -15.80 11.19 25.52
N THR A 217 -14.59 11.64 25.81
CA THR A 217 -13.90 12.68 25.05
C THR A 217 -12.65 12.11 24.38
N VAL A 218 -12.32 12.65 23.22
CA VAL A 218 -11.08 12.33 22.52
C VAL A 218 -10.00 13.29 23.04
N GLY A 219 -9.32 12.89 24.12
CA GLY A 219 -8.40 13.75 24.85
C GLY A 219 -6.97 13.74 24.32
N THR A 220 -6.47 14.95 24.03
CA THR A 220 -5.04 15.29 24.00
C THR A 220 -4.50 15.28 25.42
N GLU A 221 -3.56 14.39 25.73
CA GLU A 221 -2.72 14.54 26.91
C GLU A 221 -1.82 15.77 26.68
N ASN A 222 -1.98 16.79 27.53
CA ASN A 222 -1.14 18.00 27.55
C ASN A 222 0.27 17.68 28.06
#